data_AF-A0A3Q9EHD3-F1
#
_entry.id   AF-A0A3Q9EHD3-F1
#
_cell.length_a   1.000
_cell.length_b   1.000
_cell.length_c   1.000
_cell.angle_alpha   90.00
_cell.angle_beta   90.00
_cell.angle_gamma   90.00
#
_symmetry.space_group_name_H-M   'P 1'
#
loop_
_entity.id
_entity.type
_entity.pdbx_description
1 polymer ?
#
loop_
_entity_poly.entity_id
_entity_poly.type
_entity_poly.pdbx_seq_one_letter_code
_entity_poly.pdbx_strand_id
1 'polypeptide(L)'
;MGEFFPAQVFKQLSHARAVIERHLAATLDTIHLFGSAIDGGLKPDSDIDLLVTVSAAPNDSLRQALMLDLLKVSSPPGDGGTWRPLELTVVARSEVVPWRYPARRELQFGGHCCK
;
A
#
# COMPACT_ATOMS: atom_id res chain seq x y z
N MET A 1 -25.28 -0.17 3.40
CA MET A 1 -24.57 -1.42 3.75
C MET A 1 -23.21 -0.99 4.27
N GLY A 2 -22.97 -1.15 5.57
CA GLY A 2 -21.73 -0.69 6.19
C GLY A 2 -20.57 -1.53 5.66
N GLU A 3 -19.60 -0.89 5.04
CA GLU A 3 -18.32 -1.52 4.70
C GLU A 3 -17.74 -2.11 5.98
N PHE A 4 -17.63 -3.43 6.03
CA PHE A 4 -17.11 -4.12 7.19
C PHE A 4 -15.59 -3.94 7.18
N PHE A 5 -15.10 -2.93 7.90
CA PHE A 5 -13.65 -2.74 8.02
C PHE A 5 -13.06 -3.97 8.70
N PRO A 6 -12.13 -4.71 8.06
CA PRO A 6 -11.66 -5.97 8.59
C PRO A 6 -10.81 -5.74 9.85
N ALA A 7 -11.43 -5.90 11.02
CA ALA A 7 -10.80 -5.68 12.33
C ALA A 7 -9.48 -6.46 12.49
N GLN A 8 -9.38 -7.62 11.86
CA GLN A 8 -8.18 -8.47 11.82
C GLN A 8 -6.94 -7.79 11.22
N VAL A 9 -7.08 -6.81 10.32
CA VAL A 9 -5.95 -6.09 9.72
C VAL A 9 -5.81 -4.65 10.19
N PHE A 10 -6.72 -4.17 11.07
CA PHE A 10 -6.70 -2.79 11.56
C PHE A 10 -5.35 -2.39 12.16
N LYS A 11 -4.73 -3.31 12.93
CA LYS A 11 -3.39 -3.07 13.51
C LYS A 11 -2.34 -2.89 12.42
N GLN A 12 -2.30 -3.77 11.41
CA GLN A 12 -1.33 -3.68 10.32
C GLN A 12 -1.55 -2.42 9.47
N LEU A 13 -2.81 -2.10 9.15
CA LEU A 13 -3.18 -0.90 8.41
C LEU A 13 -2.77 0.38 9.16
N SER A 14 -2.91 0.41 10.48
CA SER A 14 -2.46 1.54 11.30
C SER A 14 -0.93 1.73 11.21
N HIS A 15 -0.16 0.64 11.23
CA HIS A 15 1.29 0.70 11.10
C HIS A 15 1.73 1.07 9.68
N ALA A 16 1.10 0.49 8.66
CA ALA A 16 1.35 0.83 7.25
C ALA A 16 1.05 2.31 6.97
N ARG A 17 -0.09 2.81 7.45
CA ARG A 17 -0.44 4.23 7.39
C ARG A 17 0.63 5.11 8.03
N ALA A 18 1.09 4.78 9.24
CA ALA A 18 2.12 5.56 9.92
C ALA A 18 3.45 5.58 9.14
N VAL A 19 3.84 4.47 8.52
CA VAL A 19 5.01 4.41 7.63
C VAL A 19 4.82 5.29 6.39
N ILE A 20 3.66 5.22 5.73
CA ILE A 20 3.33 6.03 4.55
C ILE A 20 3.34 7.52 4.90
N GLU A 21 2.65 7.93 5.96
CA GLU A 21 2.58 9.32 6.40
C GLU A 21 3.98 9.85 6.77
N ARG A 22 4.82 9.06 7.45
CA ARG A 22 6.19 9.49 7.79
C ARG A 22 7.02 9.89 6.57
N HIS A 23 6.86 9.17 5.45
CA HIS A 23 7.68 9.37 4.25
C HIS A 23 7.03 10.31 3.23
N LEU A 24 5.70 10.32 3.15
CA LEU A 24 4.97 11.01 2.08
C LEU A 24 4.10 12.16 2.58
N ALA A 25 4.08 12.51 3.87
CA ALA A 25 3.17 13.52 4.43
C ALA A 25 3.10 14.85 3.64
N ALA A 26 4.22 15.31 3.08
CA ALA A 26 4.27 16.56 2.33
C ALA A 26 3.47 16.54 1.01
N THR A 27 3.28 15.35 0.43
CA THR A 27 2.62 15.17 -0.88
C THR A 27 1.45 14.20 -0.83
N LEU A 28 1.17 13.57 0.32
CA LEU A 28 0.12 12.56 0.47
C LEU A 28 -1.26 13.18 0.31
N ASP A 29 -2.00 12.71 -0.70
CA ASP A 29 -3.39 13.10 -0.89
C ASP A 29 -4.33 12.12 -0.18
N THR A 30 -4.19 10.82 -0.49
CA THR A 30 -5.11 9.78 -0.01
C THR A 30 -4.44 8.40 0.04
N ILE A 31 -4.95 7.55 0.92
CA ILE A 31 -4.64 6.12 0.99
C ILE A 31 -5.97 5.37 0.86
N HIS A 32 -6.09 4.49 -0.12
CA HIS A 32 -7.26 3.65 -0.33
C HIS A 32 -6.91 2.20 -0.04
N LEU A 33 -7.71 1.54 0.80
CA LEU A 33 -7.74 0.09 0.93
C LEU A 33 -8.63 -0.46 -0.18
N PHE A 34 -8.16 -1.46 -0.92
CA PHE A 34 -8.96 -2.13 -1.93
C PHE A 34 -8.73 -3.64 -1.93
N GLY A 35 -9.28 -4.33 -2.93
CA GLY A 35 -9.05 -5.75 -3.14
C GLY A 35 -9.78 -6.65 -2.16
N SER A 36 -9.19 -7.80 -1.86
CA SER A 36 -9.88 -8.89 -1.14
C SER A 36 -10.35 -8.48 0.27
N ALA A 37 -9.68 -7.50 0.88
CA ALA A 37 -10.04 -6.94 2.18
C ALA A 37 -11.43 -6.29 2.21
N ILE A 38 -11.94 -5.82 1.07
CA ILE A 38 -13.25 -5.15 0.95
C ILE A 38 -14.24 -5.92 0.06
N ASP A 39 -13.79 -6.66 -0.95
CA ASP A 39 -14.68 -7.22 -1.99
C ASP A 39 -15.15 -8.66 -1.72
N GLY A 40 -14.49 -9.43 -0.85
CA GLY A 40 -14.83 -10.84 -0.65
C GLY A 40 -14.39 -11.45 0.68
N GLY A 41 -13.78 -10.64 1.55
CA GLY A 41 -13.18 -11.09 2.80
C GLY A 41 -11.77 -11.66 2.60
N LEU A 42 -10.91 -11.39 3.59
CA LEU A 42 -9.53 -11.84 3.60
C LEU A 42 -9.45 -13.36 3.79
N LYS A 43 -8.90 -14.08 2.80
CA LYS A 43 -8.53 -15.50 2.92
C LYS A 43 -7.23 -15.64 3.73
N PRO A 44 -6.84 -16.86 4.17
CA PRO A 44 -5.63 -17.05 4.98
C PRO A 44 -4.38 -16.42 4.37
N ASP A 45 -4.14 -16.64 3.06
CA ASP A 45 -2.95 -16.14 2.36
C ASP A 45 -3.18 -14.84 1.58
N SER A 46 -4.34 -14.19 1.77
CA SER A 46 -4.61 -12.88 1.16
C SER A 46 -3.67 -11.82 1.70
N ASP A 47 -3.16 -11.02 0.78
CA ASP A 47 -2.47 -9.76 0.98
C ASP A 47 -3.44 -8.62 1.36
N ILE A 48 -2.84 -7.48 1.69
CA ILE A 48 -3.52 -6.20 1.92
C ILE A 48 -3.12 -5.26 0.79
N ASP A 49 -4.10 -4.82 0.00
CA ASP A 49 -3.87 -3.93 -1.14
C ASP A 49 -4.09 -2.47 -0.78
N LEU A 50 -3.05 -1.64 -0.92
CA LEU A 50 -3.11 -0.20 -0.71
C LEU A 50 -2.77 0.58 -1.99
N LEU A 51 -3.63 1.55 -2.33
CA LEU A 51 -3.36 2.55 -3.36
C LEU A 51 -3.14 3.91 -2.70
N VAL A 52 -1.93 4.45 -2.88
CA VAL A 52 -1.53 5.76 -2.36
C VAL A 52 -1.50 6.74 -3.52
N THR A 53 -2.24 7.85 -3.38
CA THR A 53 -2.16 8.97 -4.33
C THR A 53 -1.35 10.10 -3.71
N VAL A 54 -0.40 10.64 -4.47
CA VAL A 54 0.42 11.79 -4.07
C VAL A 54 0.28 12.95 -5.05
N SER A 55 0.40 14.18 -4.58
CA SER A 55 0.37 15.39 -5.42
C SER A 55 1.66 15.57 -6.23
N ALA A 56 2.78 14.99 -5.79
CA ALA A 56 4.05 14.97 -6.53
C ALA A 56 4.81 13.66 -6.30
N ALA A 57 5.52 13.21 -7.33
CA ALA A 57 6.31 11.99 -7.32
C ALA A 57 7.40 12.04 -6.23
N PRO A 58 7.57 10.98 -5.41
CA PRO A 58 8.66 10.93 -4.45
C PRO A 58 10.01 10.84 -5.18
N ASN A 59 11.07 11.37 -4.56
CA ASN A 59 12.43 11.16 -5.05
C ASN A 59 12.92 9.75 -4.67
N ASP A 60 14.06 9.34 -5.25
CA ASP A 60 14.58 7.99 -5.07
C ASP A 60 14.94 7.65 -3.62
N SER A 61 15.45 8.62 -2.86
CA SER A 61 15.77 8.44 -1.45
C SER A 61 14.51 8.17 -0.61
N LEU A 62 13.41 8.89 -0.85
CA LEU A 62 12.12 8.64 -0.19
C LEU A 62 11.53 7.29 -0.61
N ARG A 63 11.62 6.92 -1.89
CA ARG A 63 11.18 5.60 -2.38
C ARG A 63 11.92 4.48 -1.65
N GLN A 64 13.23 4.56 -1.57
CA GLN A 64 14.06 3.55 -0.91
C GLN A 64 13.76 3.47 0.59
N ALA A 65 13.69 4.61 1.28
CA ALA A 65 13.37 4.64 2.70
C ALA A 65 11.98 4.07 2.98
N LEU A 66 10.99 4.42 2.17
CA LEU A 66 9.64 3.87 2.25
C LEU A 66 9.64 2.35 2.07
N MET A 67 10.29 1.81 1.04
CA MET A 67 10.37 0.36 0.82
C MET A 67 10.98 -0.37 2.03
N LEU A 68 12.08 0.15 2.58
CA LEU A 68 12.75 -0.46 3.74
C LEU A 68 11.88 -0.47 4.99
N ASP A 69 11.06 0.55 5.21
CA ASP A 69 10.16 0.57 6.36
C ASP A 69 8.88 -0.22 6.14
N LEU A 70 8.42 -0.36 4.89
CA LEU A 70 7.29 -1.24 4.55
C LEU A 70 7.62 -2.71 4.84
N LEU A 71 8.88 -3.13 4.71
CA LEU A 71 9.32 -4.48 5.11
C LEU A 71 9.06 -4.80 6.60
N LYS A 72 8.96 -3.79 7.47
CA LYS A 72 8.72 -3.98 8.91
C LYS A 72 7.24 -4.23 9.24
N VAL A 73 6.35 -3.98 8.27
CA VAL A 73 4.89 -4.04 8.41
C VAL A 73 4.26 -4.94 7.36
N SER A 74 5.05 -5.83 6.76
CA SER A 74 4.66 -6.82 5.75
C SER A 74 5.39 -8.13 6.06
N SER A 75 4.75 -9.27 5.82
CA SER A 75 5.43 -10.57 5.86
C SER A 75 5.14 -11.38 4.60
N PRO A 76 6.07 -12.24 4.14
CA PRO A 76 5.81 -13.12 3.00
C PRO A 76 4.61 -14.04 3.24
N PRO A 77 3.91 -14.47 2.18
CA PRO A 77 2.84 -15.45 2.30
C PRO A 77 3.37 -16.75 2.91
N GLY A 78 2.62 -17.35 3.84
CA GLY A 78 2.98 -18.62 4.47
C GLY A 78 4.12 -18.57 5.50
N ASP A 79 4.70 -17.40 5.80
CA ASP A 79 5.79 -17.25 6.78
C ASP A 79 5.35 -17.41 8.25
N GLY A 80 4.03 -17.53 8.49
CA GLY A 80 3.47 -17.60 9.86
C GLY A 80 3.73 -16.35 10.70
N GLY A 81 4.17 -15.25 10.06
CA GLY A 81 4.52 -13.99 10.69
C GLY A 81 3.31 -13.27 11.31
N THR A 82 3.60 -12.22 12.08
CA THR A 82 2.58 -11.37 12.70
C THR A 82 1.78 -10.57 11.66
N TRP A 83 2.35 -10.34 10.48
CA TRP A 83 1.76 -9.52 9.43
C TRP A 83 1.34 -10.35 8.23
N ARG A 84 0.36 -9.87 7.49
CA ARG A 84 0.03 -10.36 6.15
C ARG A 84 0.99 -9.77 5.12
N PRO A 85 1.07 -10.32 3.91
CA PRO A 85 1.70 -9.63 2.80
C PRO A 85 1.01 -8.30 2.55
N LEU A 86 1.79 -7.25 2.35
CA LEU A 86 1.30 -5.92 2.00
C LEU A 86 1.68 -5.63 0.54
N GLU A 87 0.70 -5.25 -0.25
CA GLU A 87 0.90 -4.67 -1.58
C GLU A 87 0.59 -3.18 -1.53
N LEU A 88 1.51 -2.36 -2.02
CA LEU A 88 1.34 -0.90 -2.03
C LEU A 88 1.74 -0.34 -3.39
N THR A 89 0.83 0.41 -3.99
CA THR A 89 1.04 1.12 -5.24
C THR A 89 0.96 2.62 -4.97
N VAL A 90 1.99 3.38 -5.36
CA VAL A 90 1.97 4.85 -5.33
C VAL A 90 1.78 5.37 -6.74
N VAL A 91 0.82 6.29 -6.91
CA VAL A 91 0.60 7.03 -8.15
C VAL A 91 0.61 8.53 -7.87
N ALA A 92 1.18 9.32 -8.77
CA ALA A 92 1.00 10.77 -8.72
C ALA A 92 -0.39 11.12 -9.28
N ARG A 93 -1.10 12.07 -8.66
CA ARG A 93 -2.43 12.49 -9.10
C ARG A 93 -2.44 12.91 -10.57
N SER A 94 -1.38 13.57 -11.04
CA SER A 94 -1.22 13.99 -12.44
C SER A 94 -1.19 12.83 -13.44
N GLU A 95 -0.84 11.62 -13.00
CA GLU A 95 -0.80 10.41 -13.85
C GLU A 95 -2.18 9.77 -14.05
N VAL A 96 -3.15 10.11 -13.18
CA VAL A 96 -4.49 9.52 -13.20
C VAL A 96 -5.61 10.56 -13.40
N VAL A 97 -5.31 11.85 -13.26
CA VAL A 97 -6.25 12.96 -13.45
C VAL A 97 -5.59 14.12 -14.24
N PRO A 98 -6.04 14.41 -15.49
CA PRO A 98 -6.97 13.61 -16.29
C PRO A 98 -6.32 12.27 -16.72
N TRP A 99 -7.15 11.24 -16.91
CA TRP A 99 -6.68 9.90 -17.26
C TRP A 99 -5.89 9.87 -18.57
N ARG A 100 -4.73 9.20 -18.56
CA ARG A 100 -3.91 8.90 -19.74
C ARG A 100 -3.36 7.49 -19.63
N TYR A 101 -3.48 6.72 -20.70
CA TYR A 101 -2.98 5.36 -20.75
C TYR A 101 -1.61 5.27 -21.46
N PRO A 102 -0.64 4.50 -20.92
CA PRO A 102 -0.66 3.79 -19.64
C PRO A 102 -0.41 4.74 -18.45
N ALA A 103 -1.07 4.49 -17.33
CA ALA A 103 -0.79 5.21 -16.09
C ALA A 103 0.59 4.81 -15.54
N ARG A 104 1.40 5.79 -15.14
CA ARG A 104 2.68 5.54 -14.51
C ARG A 104 2.50 5.25 -13.02
N ARG A 105 3.11 4.16 -12.56
CA ARG A 105 3.30 3.90 -11.14
C ARG A 105 4.57 4.61 -10.71
N GLU A 106 4.48 5.36 -9.64
CA GLU A 106 5.65 5.91 -9.00
C GLU A 106 6.38 4.76 -8.29
N LEU A 107 5.71 4.05 -7.41
CA LEU A 107 6.32 2.98 -6.62
C LEU A 107 5.38 1.79 -6.55
N GLN A 108 5.95 0.59 -6.61
CA GLN A 108 5.26 -0.66 -6.32
C GLN A 108 6.03 -1.39 -5.21
N PHE A 109 5.32 -1.80 -4.19
CA PHE A 109 5.77 -2.71 -3.13
C PHE A 109 4.81 -3.90 -3.08
N GLY A 110 5.29 -5.08 -2.70
CA GLY A 110 4.54 -6.33 -2.80
C GLY A 110 4.73 -7.02 -4.15
N GLY A 111 4.06 -8.17 -4.35
CA GLY A 111 4.00 -8.90 -5.61
C GLY A 111 5.33 -9.10 -6.36
N HIS A 112 6.05 -10.18 -6.09
CA HIS A 112 7.14 -10.70 -6.94
C HIS A 112 8.32 -9.75 -7.27
N CYS A 113 8.46 -8.59 -6.63
CA CYS A 113 9.59 -7.68 -6.87
C CYS A 113 10.92 -8.18 -6.25
N CYS A 114 10.90 -9.28 -5.49
CA CYS A 114 12.06 -9.89 -4.85
C CYS A 114 12.27 -11.37 -5.23
N LYS A 115 12.04 -11.75 -6.50
CA LYS A 115 12.69 -12.94 -7.07
C LYS A 115 13.89 -12.53 -7.90
#